data_AF-A0A2J7PNP6-F1
#
_entry.id   AF-A0A2J7PNP6-F1
#
_cell.length_a   1.000
_cell.length_b   1.000
_cell.length_c   1.000
_cell.angle_alpha   90.00
_cell.angle_beta   90.00
_cell.angle_gamma   90.00
#
_symmetry.space_group_name_H-M   'P 1'
#
loop_
_entity.id
_entity.type
_entity.pdbx_description
1 polymer ?
#
loop_
_entity_poly.entity_id
_entity_poly.type
_entity_poly.pdbx_seq_one_letter_code
_entity_poly.pdbx_strand_id
1 'polypeptide(L)'
;LNEFTDYKTLFVKLSSGASRQCKICGKVVVNMKNHYLYHNPGRYKCPICLRAFSRPDHLKQHMKWKHARIPLWDFTRNPAQALDHMPHGLV
;
A
#
# COMPACT_ATOMS: atom_id res chain seq x y z
N LEU A 1 1.90 12.11 -9.41
CA LEU A 1 2.03 11.81 -7.97
C LEU A 1 1.70 10.34 -7.69
N ASN A 2 2.34 9.40 -8.40
CA ASN A 2 2.25 7.97 -8.11
C ASN A 2 3.57 7.54 -7.50
N GLU A 3 3.81 7.97 -6.26
CA GLU A 3 5.01 7.63 -5.50
C GLU A 3 4.86 6.22 -4.92
N PHE A 4 5.15 5.22 -5.75
CA PHE A 4 5.60 3.92 -5.27
C PHE A 4 6.87 4.15 -4.45
N THR A 5 6.74 4.43 -3.16
CA THR A 5 7.86 4.67 -2.26
C THR A 5 8.81 3.47 -2.31
N ASP A 6 9.92 3.63 -3.02
CA ASP A 6 10.99 2.64 -3.09
C ASP A 6 11.52 2.46 -1.66
N TYR A 7 11.27 1.30 -1.07
CA TYR A 7 11.61 1.04 0.33
C TYR A 7 13.09 1.24 0.62
N LYS A 8 13.99 1.29 -0.39
CA LYS A 8 15.42 1.53 -0.18
C LYS A 8 15.69 2.97 0.25
N THR A 9 14.83 3.93 -0.10
CA THR A 9 14.92 5.34 0.34
C THR A 9 14.82 5.50 1.85
N LEU A 10 14.22 4.52 2.53
CA LEU A 10 14.08 4.45 3.99
C LEU A 10 15.35 4.01 4.70
N PHE A 11 16.46 3.79 3.98
CA PHE A 11 17.71 3.31 4.55
C PHE A 11 18.90 4.16 4.13
N VAL A 12 19.83 4.37 5.07
CA VAL A 12 21.10 5.08 4.86
C VAL A 12 22.23 4.06 4.69
N LYS A 13 23.12 4.30 3.72
CA LYS A 13 24.30 3.47 3.48
C LYS A 13 25.37 3.78 4.53
N LEU A 14 25.90 2.75 5.18
CA LEU A 14 27.02 2.87 6.11
C LEU A 14 28.35 2.60 5.41
N SER A 15 29.45 3.08 5.99
CA SER A 15 30.81 2.96 5.44
C SER A 15 31.24 1.51 5.18
N SER A 16 30.70 0.55 5.94
CA SER A 16 30.99 -0.88 5.81
C SER A 16 30.36 -1.55 4.58
N GLY A 17 29.57 -0.83 3.77
CA GLY A 17 29.03 -1.28 2.48
C GLY A 17 27.96 -2.40 2.55
N ALA A 18 28.10 -3.34 3.47
CA ALA A 18 27.25 -4.52 3.64
C ALA A 18 26.00 -4.28 4.49
N SER A 19 25.98 -3.22 5.31
CA SER A 19 24.87 -2.91 6.21
C SER A 19 24.31 -1.52 5.95
N ARG A 20 22.99 -1.36 6.19
CA ARG A 20 22.29 -0.09 6.06
C ARG A 20 21.45 0.20 7.28
N GLN A 21 21.38 1.48 7.65
CA GLN A 21 20.62 1.94 8.80
C GLN A 21 19.20 2.32 8.39
N CYS A 22 18.19 1.78 9.07
CA CYS A 22 16.81 2.17 8.88
C CYS A 22 16.54 3.56 9.44
N LYS A 23 15.95 4.46 8.65
CA LYS A 23 15.56 5.81 9.08
C LYS A 23 14.36 5.81 10.03
N ILE A 24 13.57 4.73 10.04
CA ILE A 24 12.34 4.63 10.84
C ILE A 24 12.64 4.22 12.28
N CYS A 25 13.51 3.22 12.49
CA CYS A 25 13.81 2.69 13.82
C CYS A 25 15.28 2.75 14.22
N GLY A 26 16.16 3.28 13.37
CA GLY A 26 17.59 3.41 13.64
C GLY A 26 18.40 2.10 13.58
N LYS A 27 17.76 0.94 13.35
CA LYS A 27 18.44 -0.36 13.32
C LYS A 27 19.33 -0.51 12.08
N VAL A 28 20.53 -1.04 12.30
CA VAL A 28 21.45 -1.43 11.24
C VAL A 28 21.12 -2.85 10.80
N VAL A 29 20.82 -3.01 9.51
CA VAL A 29 20.38 -4.28 8.92
C VAL A 29 21.10 -4.54 7.60
N VAL A 30 21.38 -5.81 7.32
CA VAL A 30 21.94 -6.24 6.02
C VAL A 30 20.82 -6.37 4.98
N ASN A 31 19.67 -6.92 5.37
CA ASN A 31 18.57 -7.22 4.45
C ASN A 31 17.40 -6.21 4.62
N MET A 32 17.46 -5.13 3.85
CA MET A 32 16.47 -4.04 3.89
C MET A 32 15.06 -4.48 3.50
N LYS A 33 14.94 -5.43 2.56
CA LYS A 33 13.62 -5.89 2.08
C LYS A 33 12.87 -6.62 3.18
N ASN A 34 13.56 -7.51 3.89
CA ASN A 34 12.97 -8.22 5.04
C ASN A 34 12.65 -7.23 6.17
N HIS A 35 13.58 -6.32 6.48
CA HIS A 35 13.36 -5.31 7.50
C HIS A 35 12.15 -4.40 7.19
N TYR A 36 11.98 -4.00 5.93
CA TYR A 36 10.83 -3.19 5.50
C TYR A 36 9.48 -3.85 5.81
N LEU A 37 9.40 -5.19 5.75
CA LEU A 37 8.16 -5.92 6.06
C LEU A 37 7.75 -5.82 7.54
N TYR A 38 8.70 -5.58 8.46
CA TYR A 38 8.38 -5.29 9.86
C TYR A 38 7.70 -3.94 10.04
N HIS A 39 8.08 -2.94 9.23
CA HIS A 39 7.45 -1.62 9.25
C HIS A 39 6.16 -1.57 8.44
N ASN A 40 6.05 -2.40 7.42
CA ASN A 40 4.87 -2.49 6.58
C ASN A 40 4.29 -3.92 6.55
N PRO A 41 3.76 -4.42 7.67
CA PRO A 41 3.07 -5.71 7.73
C PRO A 41 1.72 -5.59 7.03
N GLY A 42 1.67 -5.93 5.75
CA GLY A 42 0.45 -5.89 4.93
C GLY A 42 0.35 -4.64 4.06
N ARG A 43 0.31 -4.85 2.75
CA ARG A 43 0.18 -3.79 1.73
C ARG A 43 -1.28 -3.33 1.54
N TYR A 44 -2.23 -4.08 2.08
CA TYR A 44 -3.65 -3.93 1.77
C TYR A 44 -4.35 -3.30 2.98
N LYS A 45 -4.35 -1.97 3.04
CA LYS A 45 -5.06 -1.22 4.07
C LYS A 45 -6.43 -0.78 3.57
N CYS A 46 -7.43 -0.87 4.42
CA CYS A 46 -8.72 -0.27 4.14
C CYS A 46 -8.60 1.26 4.20
N PRO A 47 -8.97 2.02 3.15
CA PRO A 47 -8.89 3.48 3.17
C PRO A 47 -9.93 4.14 4.10
N ILE A 48 -10.95 3.40 4.55
CA ILE A 48 -12.06 3.93 5.37
C ILE A 48 -11.77 3.77 6.86
N CYS A 49 -11.37 2.57 7.28
CA CYS A 49 -11.10 2.27 8.69
C CYS A 49 -9.62 1.97 8.99
N LEU A 50 -8.74 2.11 8.00
CA LEU A 50 -7.28 1.94 8.10
C LEU A 50 -6.82 0.56 8.56
N ARG A 51 -7.73 -0.41 8.65
CA ARG A 51 -7.42 -1.79 9.00
C ARG A 51 -6.50 -2.42 7.96
N ALA A 52 -5.38 -2.97 8.40
CA ALA A 52 -4.39 -3.61 7.54
C ALA A 52 -4.69 -5.09 7.38
N PHE A 53 -4.54 -5.56 6.15
CA PHE A 53 -4.69 -6.96 5.77
C PHE A 53 -3.39 -7.45 5.10
N SER A 54 -3.04 -8.71 5.39
CA SER A 54 -1.91 -9.39 4.77
C SER A 54 -2.18 -9.80 3.31
N ARG A 55 -3.46 -9.93 2.93
CA ARG A 55 -3.91 -10.42 1.62
C ARG A 55 -4.91 -9.46 0.95
N PRO A 56 -4.90 -9.34 -0.39
CA PRO A 56 -5.82 -8.49 -1.13
C PRO A 56 -7.27 -9.03 -1.11
N ASP A 57 -7.44 -10.35 -1.15
CA ASP A 57 -8.75 -11.00 -1.11
C ASP A 57 -9.48 -10.76 0.22
N HIS A 58 -8.75 -10.79 1.33
CA HIS A 58 -9.29 -10.43 2.66
C HIS A 58 -9.70 -8.95 2.73
N LEU A 59 -8.93 -8.03 2.14
CA LEU A 59 -9.35 -6.63 2.05
C LEU A 59 -10.63 -6.50 1.20
N LYS A 60 -10.70 -7.18 0.05
CA LYS A 60 -11.89 -7.17 -0.81
C LYS A 60 -13.14 -7.69 -0.08
N GLN A 61 -13.01 -8.79 0.66
CA GLN A 61 -14.08 -9.32 1.49
C GLN A 61 -14.47 -8.33 2.59
N HIS A 62 -13.49 -7.75 3.29
CA HIS A 62 -13.73 -6.73 4.31
C HIS A 62 -14.53 -5.55 3.75
N MET A 63 -14.14 -5.03 2.58
CA MET A 63 -14.85 -3.93 1.92
C MET A 63 -16.29 -4.33 1.56
N LYS A 64 -16.50 -5.56 1.05
CA LYS A 64 -17.84 -6.08 0.72
C LYS A 64 -18.78 -6.13 1.93
N TRP A 65 -18.31 -6.54 3.10
CA TRP A 65 -19.18 -6.74 4.27
C TRP A 65 -19.24 -5.55 5.22
N LYS A 66 -18.14 -4.81 5.37
CA LYS A 66 -18.03 -3.69 6.32
C LYS A 66 -18.24 -2.33 5.65
N HIS A 67 -18.09 -2.26 4.34
CA HIS A 67 -18.21 -1.04 3.53
C HIS A 67 -19.06 -1.27 2.27
N ALA A 68 -20.09 -2.12 2.38
CA ALA A 68 -20.91 -2.64 1.29
C ALA A 68 -21.58 -1.59 0.39
N ARG A 69 -21.75 -0.36 0.89
CA ARG A 69 -22.39 0.75 0.16
C ARG A 69 -21.44 1.46 -0.81
N ILE A 70 -20.20 0.99 -0.94
CA ILE A 70 -19.17 1.60 -1.79
C ILE A 70 -18.69 0.54 -2.80
N PRO A 71 -18.94 0.71 -4.11
CA PRO A 71 -18.60 -0.30 -5.08
C PRO A 71 -17.08 -0.44 -5.25
N LEU A 72 -16.61 -1.68 -5.28
CA LEU A 72 -15.18 -2.06 -5.23
C LEU A 72 -14.36 -1.64 -6.46
N TRP A 73 -14.97 -1.03 -7.48
CA TRP A 73 -14.30 -0.65 -8.72
C TRP A 73 -13.55 0.69 -8.64
N ASP A 74 -13.90 1.54 -7.67
CA ASP A 74 -13.29 2.84 -7.47
C ASP A 74 -11.85 2.79 -6.93
N PHE A 75 -11.43 1.66 -6.32
CA PHE A 75 -10.14 1.60 -5.61
C PHE A 75 -9.10 0.66 -6.22
N THR A 76 -9.42 -0.02 -7.33
CA THR A 76 -8.46 -0.86 -8.06
C THR A 76 -8.10 -0.32 -9.45
N ARG A 77 -8.61 0.86 -9.85
CA ARG A 77 -8.30 1.47 -11.14
C ARG A 77 -7.45 2.73 -11.00
N ASN A 78 -6.43 2.79 -11.84
CA ASN A 78 -5.56 3.94 -12.06
C ASN A 78 -6.40 5.21 -12.34
N PRO A 79 -6.11 6.37 -11.71
CA PRO A 79 -6.90 7.59 -11.88
C PRO A 79 -6.93 8.18 -13.30
N ALA A 80 -6.11 7.68 -14.23
CA ALA A 80 -6.04 8.19 -15.60
C ALA A 80 -7.10 7.60 -16.58
N GLN A 81 -7.93 6.65 -16.15
CA GLN A 81 -8.92 5.99 -17.03
C GLN A 81 -10.38 6.15 -16.56
N ALA A 82 -10.67 7.14 -15.69
CA ALA A 82 -11.99 7.31 -15.08
C ALA A 82 -13.02 8.09 -15.92
N LEU A 83 -12.70 8.52 -17.15
CA LEU A 83 -13.55 9.41 -17.95
C LEU A 83 -14.47 8.72 -18.97
N ASP A 84 -14.35 7.41 -19.21
CA ASP A 84 -15.09 6.75 -20.31
C ASP A 84 -16.38 6.02 -19.90
N HIS A 85 -16.71 5.89 -18.61
CA HIS A 85 -17.89 5.11 -18.18
C HIS A 85 -18.80 5.92 -17.27
N MET A 86 -19.38 6.98 -17.83
CA MET A 86 -20.61 7.54 -17.30
C MET A 86 -21.78 6.86 -18.04
N PRO A 87 -22.67 6.10 -17.38
CA PRO A 87 -23.92 5.73 -18.00
C PRO A 87 -24.68 7.04 -18.25
N HIS A 88 -24.84 7.39 -19.52
CA HIS A 88 -25.73 8.47 -19.92
C HIS A 88 -27.14 8.11 -19.43
N GLY A 89 -27.65 8.94 -18.52
CA GLY A 89 -29.06 9.26 -18.38
C GLY A 89 -29.98 8.11 -17.96
N LEU A 90 -30.39 8.15 -16.69
CA LEU A 90 -31.81 7.98 -16.39
C LEU A 90 -32.56 9.13 -17.09
N VAL A 91 -33.27 8.82 -18.18
CA VAL A 91 -34.55 9.43 -18.57
C VAL A 91 -35.33 8.41 -19.39
#